data_AF-A0A2S4RQ29-F1
#
_entry.id   AF-A0A2S4RQ29-F1
#
_cell.length_a   1.000
_cell.length_b   1.000
_cell.length_c   1.000
_cell.angle_alpha   90.00
_cell.angle_beta   90.00
_cell.angle_gamma   90.00
#
_symmetry.space_group_name_H-M   'P 1'
#
loop_
_entity.id
_entity.type
_entity.pdbx_description
1 polymer ?
#
loop_
_entity_poly.entity_id
_entity_poly.type
_entity_poly.pdbx_seq_one_letter_code
_entity_poly.pdbx_strand_id
1 'polypeptide(L)'
;MHSYEDRIRAVELYYRYGKKTSAVVRELGYPSTKQLRRWVQIYEEKGDLPRDLKPRERYSRAQKIAAVEHYLTHGGCLSFTRRAIG
;
A
#
# COMPACT_ATOMS: atom_id res chain seq x y z
N MET A 1 -7.34 -10.80 1.31
CA MET A 1 -6.03 -10.73 0.63
C MET A 1 -6.23 -11.40 -0.72
N HIS A 2 -5.84 -10.78 -1.84
CA HIS A 2 -6.01 -11.38 -3.17
C HIS A 2 -4.80 -12.26 -3.51
N SER A 3 -5.03 -13.40 -4.14
CA SER A 3 -3.95 -14.30 -4.56
C SER A 3 -3.04 -13.61 -5.59
N TYR A 4 -1.87 -14.18 -5.85
CA TYR A 4 -0.99 -13.67 -6.92
C TYR A 4 -1.71 -13.72 -8.28
N GLU A 5 -2.41 -14.81 -8.56
CA GLU A 5 -3.15 -15.01 -9.81
C GLU A 5 -4.27 -13.98 -9.98
N ASP A 6 -5.04 -13.71 -8.93
CA ASP A 6 -6.06 -12.66 -8.93
C ASP A 6 -5.51 -11.28 -9.27
N ARG A 7 -4.30 -10.98 -8.76
CA ARG A 7 -3.63 -9.69 -8.97
C ARG A 7 -3.15 -9.55 -10.42
N ILE A 8 -2.53 -10.58 -10.96
CA ILE A 8 -2.08 -10.60 -12.36
C ILE A 8 -3.29 -10.49 -13.29
N ARG A 9 -4.36 -11.28 -13.05
CA ARG A 9 -5.60 -11.20 -13.83
C ARG A 9 -6.18 -9.79 -13.85
N ALA A 10 -6.20 -9.10 -12.72
CA ALA A 10 -6.69 -7.73 -12.64
C ALA A 10 -5.83 -6.73 -13.43
N VAL A 11 -4.50 -6.89 -13.41
CA VAL A 11 -3.58 -6.05 -14.19
C VAL A 11 -3.69 -6.32 -15.68
N GLU A 12 -3.80 -7.58 -16.11
CA GLU A 12 -4.04 -7.91 -17.51
C GLU A 12 -5.35 -7.32 -18.03
N LEU A 13 -6.43 -7.47 -17.25
CA LEU A 13 -7.74 -6.94 -17.62
C LEU A 13 -7.71 -5.40 -17.74
N TYR A 14 -6.91 -4.73 -16.91
CA TYR A 14 -6.69 -3.29 -17.00
C TYR A 14 -6.10 -2.87 -18.34
N TYR A 15 -5.11 -3.61 -18.87
CA TYR A 15 -4.57 -3.32 -20.21
C TYR A 15 -5.56 -3.66 -21.32
N ARG A 16 -6.28 -4.78 -21.21
CA ARG A 16 -7.34 -5.15 -22.19
C ARG A 16 -8.42 -4.07 -22.29
N TYR A 17 -8.75 -3.40 -21.19
CA TYR A 17 -9.78 -2.34 -21.14
C TYR A 17 -9.25 -0.93 -21.41
N GLY A 18 -8.04 -0.81 -21.97
CA GLY A 18 -7.47 0.49 -22.32
C GLY A 18 -7.23 1.36 -21.09
N LYS A 19 -6.72 0.76 -20.01
CA LYS A 19 -6.34 1.45 -18.76
C LYS A 19 -7.51 2.02 -17.95
N LYS A 20 -8.72 1.49 -18.14
CA LYS A 20 -9.93 1.91 -17.40
C LYS A 20 -10.09 1.13 -16.10
N THR A 21 -9.56 1.69 -15.01
CA THR A 21 -9.67 1.06 -13.65
C THR A 21 -11.11 0.78 -13.21
N SER A 22 -12.06 1.67 -13.46
CA SER A 22 -13.46 1.48 -13.05
C SER A 22 -14.12 0.28 -13.72
N ALA A 23 -13.81 0.02 -14.99
CA ALA A 23 -14.35 -1.12 -15.74
C ALA A 23 -13.87 -2.46 -15.14
N VAL A 24 -12.57 -2.57 -14.84
CA VAL A 24 -11.97 -3.75 -14.21
C VAL A 24 -12.60 -4.02 -12.85
N VAL A 25 -12.70 -2.99 -12.01
CA VAL A 25 -13.25 -3.13 -10.64
C VAL A 25 -14.73 -3.51 -10.68
N ARG A 26 -15.50 -2.94 -11.62
CA ARG A 26 -16.92 -3.30 -11.78
C ARG A 26 -17.11 -4.74 -12.23
N GLU A 27 -16.22 -5.25 -13.07
CA GLU A 27 -16.30 -6.62 -13.59
C GLU A 27 -15.85 -7.68 -12.59
N LEU A 28 -14.68 -7.48 -11.98
CA LEU A 28 -14.12 -8.46 -11.06
C LEU A 28 -14.77 -8.36 -9.67
N GLY A 29 -15.35 -7.20 -9.31
CA GLY A 29 -15.81 -6.92 -7.93
C GLY A 29 -14.67 -6.65 -6.95
N TYR A 30 -13.43 -6.71 -7.43
CA TYR A 30 -12.19 -6.43 -6.70
C TYR A 30 -11.10 -6.03 -7.71
N PRO A 31 -9.93 -5.52 -7.27
CA PRO A 31 -9.68 -4.84 -6.00
C PRO A 31 -10.31 -3.44 -5.99
N SER A 32 -10.00 -2.59 -5.01
CA SER A 32 -10.35 -1.16 -5.12
C SER A 32 -9.58 -0.47 -6.26
N THR A 33 -10.10 0.65 -6.78
CA THR A 33 -9.43 1.43 -7.83
C THR A 33 -8.03 1.89 -7.42
N LYS A 34 -7.84 2.26 -6.14
CA LYS A 34 -6.54 2.63 -5.59
C LYS A 34 -5.55 1.47 -5.57
N GLN A 35 -6.01 0.29 -5.18
CA GLN A 35 -5.18 -0.92 -5.17
C GLN A 35 -4.78 -1.34 -6.58
N LEU A 36 -5.70 -1.30 -7.54
CA LEU A 36 -5.41 -1.64 -8.93
C LEU A 36 -4.34 -0.70 -9.51
N ARG A 37 -4.44 0.61 -9.28
CA ARG A 37 -3.39 1.56 -9.71
C ARG A 37 -2.02 1.23 -9.14
N ARG A 38 -1.97 0.85 -7.86
CA ARG A 38 -0.72 0.46 -7.20
C ARG A 38 -0.14 -0.81 -7.82
N TRP A 39 -0.97 -1.80 -8.14
CA TRP A 39 -0.51 -3.03 -8.79
C TRP A 39 0.03 -2.76 -10.18
N VAL A 40 -0.69 -1.97 -10.98
CA VAL A 40 -0.26 -1.54 -12.31
C VAL A 40 1.09 -0.81 -12.24
N GLN A 41 1.25 0.15 -11.32
CA GLN A 41 2.52 0.86 -11.16
C GLN A 41 3.70 -0.10 -10.88
N ILE A 42 3.51 -1.05 -9.96
CA ILE A 42 4.54 -2.05 -9.63
C ILE A 42 4.85 -2.92 -10.85
N TYR A 43 3.82 -3.32 -11.60
CA TYR A 43 3.95 -4.13 -12.80
C TYR A 43 4.69 -3.38 -13.91
N GLU A 44 4.44 -2.08 -14.08
CA GLU A 44 5.16 -1.23 -15.05
C GLU A 44 6.63 -1.02 -14.65
N GLU A 45 6.92 -0.87 -13.36
CA GLU A 45 8.29 -0.67 -12.84
C GLU A 45 9.14 -1.95 -12.90
N LYS A 46 8.54 -3.12 -12.63
CA LYS A 46 9.28 -4.39 -12.43
C LYS A 46 9.02 -5.45 -13.49
N GLY A 47 8.02 -5.26 -14.35
CA GLY A 47 7.53 -6.27 -15.28
C GLY A 47 6.70 -7.39 -14.63
N ASP A 48 6.57 -7.40 -13.30
CA ASP A 48 5.81 -8.40 -12.55
C ASP A 48 5.35 -7.87 -11.18
N LEU A 49 4.34 -8.52 -10.61
CA LEU A 49 3.86 -8.28 -9.25
C LEU A 49 4.60 -9.20 -8.25
N PRO A 50 5.05 -8.69 -7.10
CA PRO A 50 5.59 -9.53 -6.04
C PRO A 50 4.57 -10.59 -5.61
N ARG A 51 4.99 -11.87 -5.55
CA ARG A 51 4.18 -12.96 -4.97
C ARG A 51 3.69 -12.58 -3.57
N ASP A 52 4.58 -11.99 -2.78
CA ASP A 52 4.26 -11.41 -1.47
C ASP A 52 4.27 -9.88 -1.53
N LEU A 53 3.08 -9.28 -1.62
CA LEU A 53 2.95 -7.84 -1.40
C LEU A 53 3.00 -7.56 0.10
N LYS A 54 4.20 -7.30 0.62
CA LYS A 54 4.35 -6.83 1.99
C LYS A 54 3.57 -5.52 2.17
N PRO A 55 2.82 -5.36 3.28
CA PRO A 55 2.24 -4.07 3.64
C PRO A 55 3.32 -2.99 3.60
N ARG A 56 2.99 -1.81 3.09
CA ARG A 56 3.92 -0.68 3.14
C ARG A 56 4.08 -0.33 4.61
N GLU A 57 5.32 -0.36 5.11
CA GLU A 57 5.60 0.15 6.45
C GLU A 57 5.22 1.63 6.49
N ARG A 58 4.29 1.98 7.39
CA ARG A 58 3.81 3.36 7.54
C ARG A 58 4.85 4.27 8.18
N TYR A 59 5.72 3.69 9.02
CA TYR A 59 6.76 4.39 9.76
C TYR A 59 8.06 3.61 9.68
N SER A 60 9.16 4.31 9.43
CA SER A 60 10.50 3.73 9.43
C SER A 60 10.91 3.30 10.84
N ARG A 61 11.92 2.42 10.93
CA ARG A 61 12.50 2.04 12.23
C ARG A 61 12.99 3.27 13.01
N ALA A 62 13.62 4.22 12.33
CA ALA A 62 14.12 5.44 12.94
C ALA A 62 12.97 6.30 13.52
N GLN A 63 11.85 6.45 12.80
CA GLN A 63 10.67 7.14 13.30
C GLN A 63 10.07 6.47 14.54
N LYS A 64 10.04 5.12 14.54
CA LYS A 64 9.57 4.36 15.71
C LYS A 64 10.49 4.58 16.92
N ILE A 65 11.80 4.56 16.73
CA ILE A 65 12.77 4.81 17.80
C ILE A 65 12.60 6.23 18.36
N ALA A 66 12.57 7.25 17.49
CA ALA A 66 12.38 8.63 17.90
C ALA A 66 11.07 8.84 18.68
N ALA A 67 9.99 8.16 18.29
CA ALA A 67 8.72 8.19 19.02
C ALA A 67 8.81 7.61 20.43
N VAL A 68 9.53 6.50 20.58
CA VAL A 68 9.75 5.87 21.90
C VAL A 68 10.66 6.74 22.77
N GLU A 69 11.76 7.24 22.22
CA GLU A 69 12.70 8.10 22.95
C GLU A 69 12.03 9.39 23.44
N HIS A 70 11.28 10.07 22.58
CA HIS A 70 10.54 11.27 22.94
C HIS A 70 9.50 11.00 24.03
N TYR A 71 8.77 9.89 23.92
CA TYR A 71 7.79 9.49 24.94
C TYR A 71 8.44 9.30 26.32
N LEU A 72 9.59 8.63 26.39
CA LEU A 72 10.30 8.38 27.64
C LEU A 72 10.91 9.65 28.24
N THR A 73 11.40 10.56 27.39
CA THR A 73 12.07 11.80 27.83
C THR A 73 11.10 12.92 28.23
N HIS A 74 9.88 12.93 27.69
CA HIS A 74 8.91 14.02 27.87
C HIS A 74 7.69 13.61 28.71
N GLY A 75 7.91 12.77 29.72
CA GLY A 75 6.91 12.47 30.74
C GLY A 75 5.78 11.51 30.33
N GLY A 76 5.97 10.74 29.26
CA GLY A 76 5.03 9.67 28.89
C GLY A 76 3.69 10.16 28.34
N CYS A 77 3.63 11.35 27.74
CA CYS A 77 2.40 11.86 27.14
C CYS A 77 2.31 11.51 25.65
N LEU A 78 1.47 10.54 25.29
CA LEU A 78 1.23 10.13 23.89
C LEU A 78 0.77 11.29 23.00
N SER A 79 -0.10 12.16 23.52
CA SER A 79 -0.62 13.33 22.79
C SER A 79 0.48 14.31 22.43
N PHE A 80 1.43 14.51 23.34
CA PHE A 80 2.57 15.38 23.16
C PHE A 80 3.57 14.79 22.17
N THR A 81 3.92 13.51 22.31
CA THR A 81 4.78 12.78 21.35
C THR A 81 4.22 12.79 19.94
N ARG A 82 2.91 12.57 19.78
CA ARG A 82 2.27 12.64 18.46
C ARG A 82 2.35 14.04 17.85
N ARG A 83 2.12 15.10 18.64
CA ARG A 83 2.25 16.49 18.15
C ARG A 83 3.68 16.84 17.76
N ALA A 84 4.66 16.34 18.49
CA ALA A 84 6.08 16.64 18.25
C ALA A 84 6.64 15.92 17.02
N ILE A 85 6.15 14.71 16.72
CA ILE A 85 6.74 13.81 15.71
C ILE A 85 5.90 13.68 14.43
N GLY A 86 4.58 13.93 14.49
CA GLY A 86 3.66 13.87 13.33
C GLY A 86 2.77 12.65 13.29
#